data_AF-A0A935G9W7-F1
#
_entry.id   AF-A0A935G9W7-F1
#
_cell.length_a   1.000
_cell.length_b   1.000
_cell.length_c   1.000
_cell.angle_alpha   90.00
_cell.angle_beta   90.00
_cell.angle_gamma   90.00
#
_symmetry.space_group_name_H-M   'P 1'
#
loop_
_entity.id
_entity.type
_entity.pdbx_description
1 polymer ?
#
loop_
_entity_poly.entity_id
_entity_poly.type
_entity_poly.pdbx_seq_one_letter_code
_entity_poly.pdbx_strand_id
1 'polypeptide(L)'
;MKKIYNFIRILLFLSIIMFSLPVWSQLNVDVSYSAFDLVQNILIGQGITVTNVQFTGNNAQKAYFYGTTNIGFTDGVLLTTGGATVAIGPNNSGSASVSVDTPGDADLSAIIGVPTNDASVLEFDFIPQADTISFYYVFASEEYPEFVCSSFNDVFAFLLTGPDPSGGMYNKKNIAIIPNTNLPVAINTVNPGYPGSGYSASGCTSLAYSQYYVDNTGGQTIQFDGFTVPLKAFAHVVPCETYHIKLAIADATDHSYDSGVFLQAGSFSANSYDIQMENINISESIPDNSIIEGLNCGSYTQICFTRSFDINTNDTLTIFLDGTRNKRS
;
A
#
# COMPACT_ATOMS: atom_id res chain seq x y z
N MET A 1 5.20 -61.29 21.97
CA MET A 1 4.55 -60.64 20.80
C MET A 1 3.62 -59.48 21.20
N LYS A 2 2.57 -59.65 22.03
CA LYS A 2 1.66 -58.55 22.42
C LYS A 2 2.33 -57.29 23.02
N LYS A 3 3.36 -57.45 23.85
CA LYS A 3 4.10 -56.31 24.45
C LYS A 3 4.86 -55.47 23.41
N ILE A 4 5.38 -56.09 22.34
CA ILE A 4 6.10 -55.40 21.26
C ILE A 4 5.12 -54.59 20.39
N TYR A 5 3.94 -55.13 20.10
CA TYR A 5 2.89 -54.40 19.38
C TYR A 5 2.38 -53.18 20.16
N ASN A 6 2.22 -53.29 21.48
CA ASN A 6 1.82 -52.15 22.31
C ASN A 6 2.91 -51.09 22.39
N PHE A 7 4.20 -51.49 22.44
CA PHE A 7 5.32 -50.56 22.41
C PHE A 7 5.42 -49.81 21.08
N ILE A 8 5.25 -50.49 19.95
CA ILE A 8 5.25 -49.88 18.61
C ILE A 8 4.05 -48.94 18.43
N ARG A 9 2.86 -49.28 18.95
CA ARG A 9 1.68 -48.40 18.94
C ARG A 9 1.90 -47.11 19.74
N ILE A 10 2.55 -47.20 20.90
CA ILE A 10 2.88 -46.02 21.73
C ILE A 10 3.90 -45.13 21.00
N LEU A 11 4.90 -45.72 20.34
CA LEU A 11 5.89 -44.96 19.56
C LEU A 11 5.27 -44.25 18.35
N LEU A 12 4.37 -44.92 17.61
CA LEU A 12 3.63 -44.30 16.50
C LEU A 12 2.69 -43.19 16.97
N PHE A 13 2.05 -43.35 18.14
CA PHE A 13 1.18 -42.32 18.72
C PHE A 13 1.98 -41.10 19.20
N LEU A 14 3.15 -41.30 19.81
CA LEU A 14 4.07 -40.22 20.18
C LEU A 14 4.68 -39.51 18.96
N SER A 15 4.94 -40.22 17.86
CA SER A 15 5.42 -39.60 16.63
C SER A 15 4.35 -38.72 15.98
N ILE A 16 3.08 -39.11 16.02
CA ILE A 16 1.97 -38.30 15.46
C ILE A 16 1.75 -37.02 16.27
N ILE A 17 1.97 -37.03 17.59
CA ILE A 17 1.86 -35.84 18.46
C ILE A 17 3.07 -34.89 18.30
N MET A 18 4.25 -35.40 17.95
CA MET A 18 5.45 -34.58 17.72
C MET A 18 5.47 -33.85 16.36
N PHE A 19 4.54 -34.17 15.44
CA PHE A 19 4.48 -33.57 14.10
C PHE A 19 3.40 -32.48 13.93
N SER A 20 2.69 -32.11 14.98
CA SER A 20 1.65 -31.06 14.94
C SER A 20 2.07 -29.76 15.63
N LEU A 21 3.30 -29.30 15.39
CA LEU A 21 3.64 -27.91 15.72
C LEU A 21 3.12 -27.01 14.59
N PRO A 22 2.34 -25.96 14.89
CA PRO A 22 2.00 -24.97 13.88
C PRO A 22 3.30 -24.28 13.43
N VAL A 23 3.76 -24.58 12.22
CA VAL A 23 4.82 -23.82 11.56
C VAL A 23 4.15 -22.62 10.93
N TRP A 24 4.37 -21.44 11.51
CA TRP A 24 3.92 -20.19 10.91
C TRP A 24 4.86 -19.89 9.75
N SER A 25 4.33 -19.67 8.55
CA SER A 25 5.14 -19.13 7.46
C SER A 25 5.62 -17.75 7.89
N GLN A 26 6.93 -17.54 7.91
CA GLN A 26 7.52 -16.24 8.23
C GLN A 26 7.50 -15.32 7.02
N LEU A 27 7.66 -14.02 7.27
CA LEU A 27 7.97 -13.04 6.23
C LEU A 27 9.29 -13.41 5.55
N ASN A 28 9.27 -13.47 4.23
CA ASN A 28 10.48 -13.54 3.41
C ASN A 28 10.75 -12.15 2.84
N VAL A 29 12.03 -11.79 2.77
CA VAL A 29 12.50 -10.50 2.28
C VAL A 29 13.62 -10.76 1.27
N ASP A 30 13.44 -10.30 0.03
CA ASP A 30 14.41 -10.41 -1.04
C ASP A 30 14.90 -9.02 -1.48
N VAL A 31 16.13 -8.69 -1.04
CA VAL A 31 16.81 -7.42 -1.33
C VAL A 31 17.53 -7.41 -2.68
N SER A 32 17.45 -8.51 -3.45
CA SER A 32 18.13 -8.61 -4.76
C SER A 32 17.36 -7.93 -5.90
N TYR A 33 16.09 -7.60 -5.68
CA TYR A 33 15.23 -6.97 -6.68
C TYR A 33 15.71 -5.55 -7.02
N SER A 34 15.74 -5.25 -8.32
CA SER A 34 16.02 -3.89 -8.78
C SER A 34 14.85 -2.96 -8.47
N ALA A 35 15.11 -1.66 -8.38
CA ALA A 35 14.04 -0.66 -8.20
C ALA A 35 12.99 -0.75 -9.31
N PHE A 36 13.45 -0.96 -10.55
CA PHE A 36 12.56 -1.16 -11.70
C PHE A 36 11.68 -2.39 -11.52
N ASP A 37 12.22 -3.54 -11.10
CA ASP A 37 11.42 -4.76 -10.90
C ASP A 37 10.40 -4.61 -9.77
N LEU A 38 10.78 -3.94 -8.67
CA LEU A 38 9.87 -3.64 -7.56
C LEU A 38 8.68 -2.80 -8.02
N VAL A 39 8.91 -1.78 -8.85
CA VAL A 39 7.81 -0.96 -9.36
C VAL A 39 7.02 -1.72 -10.43
N GLN A 40 7.69 -2.15 -11.50
CA GLN A 40 7.06 -2.68 -12.71
C GLN A 40 6.37 -4.04 -12.53
N ASN A 41 6.91 -4.91 -11.66
CA ASN A 41 6.41 -6.28 -11.53
C ASN A 41 5.66 -6.52 -10.22
N ILE A 42 5.91 -5.73 -9.17
CA ILE A 42 5.31 -5.93 -7.85
C ILE A 42 4.31 -4.82 -7.52
N LEU A 43 4.71 -3.55 -7.54
CA LEU A 43 3.89 -2.45 -7.01
C LEU A 43 2.70 -2.07 -7.92
N ILE A 44 2.93 -2.00 -9.23
CA ILE A 44 1.92 -1.49 -10.17
C ILE A 44 0.76 -2.48 -10.33
N GLY A 45 -0.45 -1.93 -10.35
CA GLY A 45 -1.69 -2.60 -10.71
C GLY A 45 -2.19 -2.18 -12.09
N GLN A 46 -3.49 -2.38 -12.33
CA GLN A 46 -4.12 -2.05 -13.60
C GLN A 46 -4.15 -0.54 -13.86
N GLY A 47 -4.15 -0.16 -15.14
CA GLY A 47 -4.37 1.22 -15.57
C GLY A 47 -3.20 2.18 -15.36
N ILE A 48 -2.01 1.68 -15.00
CA ILE A 48 -0.81 2.49 -14.79
C ILE A 48 0.28 2.05 -15.76
N THR A 49 0.91 3.03 -16.43
CA THR A 49 2.20 2.85 -17.11
C THR A 49 3.26 3.61 -16.33
N VAL A 50 4.42 3.00 -16.07
CA VAL A 50 5.54 3.63 -15.35
C VAL A 50 6.79 3.80 -16.22
N THR A 51 7.57 4.83 -15.94
CA THR A 51 8.88 5.10 -16.55
C THR A 51 9.81 5.76 -15.53
N ASN A 52 11.10 5.89 -15.87
CA ASN A 52 12.07 6.63 -15.06
C ASN A 52 12.16 6.18 -13.59
N VAL A 53 12.06 4.88 -13.34
CA VAL A 53 12.18 4.33 -11.99
C VAL A 53 13.59 4.52 -11.45
N GLN A 54 13.70 5.17 -10.29
CA GLN A 54 14.95 5.45 -9.60
C GLN A 54 14.83 5.09 -8.12
N PHE A 55 15.97 4.72 -7.53
CA PHE A 55 16.07 4.51 -6.10
C PHE A 55 17.29 5.24 -5.55
N THR A 56 17.07 6.02 -4.49
CA THR A 56 18.12 6.72 -3.74
C THR A 56 18.15 6.17 -2.32
N GLY A 57 19.30 5.63 -1.92
CA GLY A 57 19.51 4.95 -0.65
C GLY A 57 20.49 3.79 -0.80
N ASN A 58 20.65 3.01 0.27
CA ASN A 58 21.39 1.77 0.29
C ASN A 58 20.53 0.65 -0.31
N ASN A 59 21.11 -0.26 -1.10
CA ASN A 59 20.35 -1.33 -1.71
C ASN A 59 19.63 -2.23 -0.67
N ALA A 60 20.18 -2.36 0.53
CA ALA A 60 19.57 -3.14 1.62
C ALA A 60 18.26 -2.53 2.15
N GLN A 61 17.98 -1.25 1.90
CA GLN A 61 16.77 -0.55 2.38
C GLN A 61 15.52 -0.80 1.52
N LYS A 62 15.62 -1.61 0.46
CA LYS A 62 14.47 -1.99 -0.36
C LYS A 62 14.42 -3.50 -0.59
N ALA A 63 13.22 -4.04 -0.63
CA ALA A 63 13.03 -5.46 -0.90
C ALA A 63 11.67 -5.75 -1.53
N TYR A 64 11.59 -6.91 -2.17
CA TYR A 64 10.33 -7.61 -2.36
C TYR A 64 10.06 -8.43 -1.10
N PHE A 65 8.91 -8.26 -0.47
CA PHE A 65 8.49 -9.09 0.65
C PHE A 65 7.35 -10.02 0.23
N TYR A 66 7.30 -11.21 0.84
CA TYR A 66 6.18 -12.14 0.67
C TYR A 66 6.07 -13.12 1.84
N GLY A 67 4.87 -13.64 2.06
CA GLY A 67 4.55 -14.55 3.15
C GLY A 67 3.27 -14.16 3.88
N THR A 68 2.77 -15.07 4.71
CA THR A 68 1.61 -14.77 5.56
C THR A 68 2.06 -14.02 6.81
N THR A 69 1.58 -12.79 6.96
CA THR A 69 1.98 -11.89 8.06
C THR A 69 0.76 -11.25 8.71
N ASN A 70 0.97 -10.65 9.88
CA ASN A 70 -0.05 -9.87 10.59
C ASN A 70 -0.21 -8.42 10.08
N ILE A 71 0.58 -7.97 9.09
CA ILE A 71 0.42 -6.64 8.46
C ILE A 71 -0.80 -6.56 7.53
N GLY A 72 -1.38 -7.71 7.15
CA GLY A 72 -2.55 -7.76 6.28
C GLY A 72 -2.25 -7.81 4.78
N PHE A 73 -0.98 -7.92 4.39
CA PHE A 73 -0.54 -8.15 3.01
C PHE A 73 0.21 -9.48 2.89
N THR A 74 -0.01 -10.18 1.78
CA THR A 74 0.72 -11.41 1.45
C THR A 74 2.08 -11.15 0.81
N ASP A 75 2.22 -10.00 0.16
CA ASP A 75 3.38 -9.64 -0.65
C ASP A 75 3.34 -8.16 -1.06
N GLY A 76 4.50 -7.64 -1.45
CA GLY A 76 4.64 -6.24 -1.83
C GLY A 76 6.06 -5.71 -1.82
N VAL A 77 6.18 -4.39 -1.88
CA VAL A 77 7.46 -3.68 -1.79
C VAL A 77 7.67 -3.21 -0.36
N LEU A 78 8.86 -3.43 0.18
CA LEU A 78 9.28 -2.94 1.49
C LEU A 78 10.35 -1.87 1.29
N LEU A 79 10.16 -0.69 1.88
CA LEU A 79 11.20 0.32 2.06
C LEU A 79 11.45 0.49 3.56
N THR A 80 12.70 0.57 3.98
CA THR A 80 13.09 0.72 5.39
C THR A 80 14.15 1.80 5.57
N THR A 81 14.26 2.34 6.76
CA THR A 81 15.31 3.30 7.12
C THR A 81 16.63 2.57 7.40
N GLY A 82 16.60 1.39 8.02
CA GLY A 82 17.74 0.46 8.02
C GLY A 82 17.65 -0.64 6.96
N GLY A 83 18.30 -1.78 7.20
CA GLY A 83 18.27 -2.93 6.30
C GLY A 83 16.93 -3.69 6.32
N ALA A 84 16.30 -3.90 5.17
CA ALA A 84 14.96 -4.48 5.03
C ALA A 84 14.80 -5.88 5.64
N THR A 85 15.91 -6.63 5.82
CA THR A 85 15.90 -7.92 6.52
C THR A 85 15.53 -7.80 8.00
N VAL A 86 15.63 -6.60 8.59
CA VAL A 86 15.17 -6.32 9.95
C VAL A 86 13.70 -6.64 10.12
N ALA A 87 12.88 -6.50 9.07
CA ALA A 87 11.44 -6.74 9.13
C ALA A 87 11.05 -8.21 9.41
N ILE A 88 11.97 -9.17 9.23
CA ILE A 88 11.70 -10.60 9.40
C ILE A 88 11.49 -10.91 10.89
N GLY A 89 10.28 -11.36 11.24
CA GLY A 89 9.97 -11.75 12.61
C GLY A 89 10.65 -13.05 13.08
N PRO A 90 10.39 -13.48 14.32
CA PRO A 90 9.42 -12.90 15.27
C PRO A 90 9.94 -11.60 15.90
N ASN A 91 9.03 -10.72 16.33
CA ASN A 91 9.37 -9.60 17.20
C ASN A 91 9.85 -10.13 18.55
N ASN A 92 11.17 -10.25 18.71
CA ASN A 92 11.81 -10.72 19.92
C ASN A 92 12.93 -9.78 20.41
N SER A 93 12.99 -8.57 19.86
CA SER A 93 14.03 -7.57 20.13
C SER A 93 13.40 -6.19 19.95
N GLY A 94 13.13 -5.44 21.03
CA GLY A 94 12.50 -4.12 20.93
C GLY A 94 13.47 -2.99 20.59
N SER A 95 14.37 -3.25 19.65
CA SER A 95 15.48 -2.37 19.25
C SER A 95 16.25 -2.93 18.05
N ALA A 96 15.61 -3.76 17.23
CA ALA A 96 16.23 -4.31 16.05
C ALA A 96 16.58 -3.19 15.06
N SER A 97 17.83 -3.15 14.62
CA SER A 97 18.28 -2.17 13.65
C SER A 97 19.43 -2.71 12.81
N VAL A 98 19.50 -2.25 11.56
CA VAL A 98 20.65 -2.42 10.67
C VAL A 98 21.00 -1.06 10.10
N SER A 99 22.05 -0.45 10.65
CA SER A 99 22.60 0.82 10.16
C SER A 99 23.06 0.72 8.69
N VAL A 100 22.72 1.75 7.93
CA VAL A 100 23.03 1.88 6.49
C VAL A 100 23.72 3.20 6.15
N ASP A 101 23.73 4.15 7.09
CA ASP A 101 24.42 5.45 7.04
C ASP A 101 24.10 6.27 5.77
N THR A 102 22.83 6.31 5.37
CA THR A 102 22.39 7.11 4.22
C THR A 102 21.99 8.52 4.64
N PRO A 103 22.15 9.54 3.77
CA PRO A 103 21.62 10.88 4.07
C PRO A 103 20.11 10.86 4.26
N GLY A 104 19.57 11.81 5.02
CA GLY A 104 18.13 12.05 5.08
C GLY A 104 17.55 12.70 3.83
N ASP A 105 16.25 13.04 3.90
CA ASP A 105 15.49 13.63 2.80
C ASP A 105 14.93 15.01 3.17
N ALA A 106 15.15 16.00 2.29
CA ALA A 106 14.75 17.37 2.54
C ALA A 106 13.22 17.57 2.52
N ASP A 107 12.49 16.80 1.72
CA ASP A 107 11.03 16.90 1.66
C ASP A 107 10.40 16.29 2.92
N LEU A 108 10.91 15.14 3.38
CA LEU A 108 10.51 14.56 4.66
C LEU A 108 10.84 15.49 5.83
N SER A 109 12.03 16.08 5.84
CA SER A 109 12.44 17.04 6.87
C SER A 109 11.49 18.25 6.94
N ALA A 110 10.97 18.71 5.79
CA ALA A 110 9.99 19.78 5.73
C ALA A 110 8.61 19.38 6.27
N ILE A 111 8.23 18.10 6.14
CA ILE A 111 6.94 17.57 6.64
C ILE A 111 6.92 17.52 8.17
N ILE A 112 8.01 17.04 8.79
CA ILE A 112 8.09 16.90 10.25
C ILE A 112 8.74 18.09 10.97
N GLY A 113 9.39 18.99 10.24
CA GLY A 113 10.02 20.20 10.79
C GLY A 113 11.37 19.97 11.49
N VAL A 114 11.99 18.80 11.29
CA VAL A 114 13.32 18.45 11.83
C VAL A 114 14.14 17.74 10.75
N PRO A 115 15.49 17.75 10.83
CA PRO A 115 16.33 16.96 9.94
C PRO A 115 16.02 15.46 10.04
N THR A 116 16.15 14.77 8.92
CA THR A 116 16.02 13.31 8.82
C THR A 116 17.36 12.65 8.50
N ASN A 117 17.44 11.34 8.70
CA ASN A 117 18.59 10.48 8.39
C ASN A 117 18.10 9.20 7.68
N ASP A 118 19.02 8.44 7.12
CA ASP A 118 18.77 7.09 6.61
C ASP A 118 17.58 6.99 5.64
N ALA A 119 17.48 7.97 4.71
CA ALA A 119 16.39 8.00 3.78
C ALA A 119 16.47 6.86 2.75
N SER A 120 15.31 6.24 2.51
CA SER A 120 15.06 5.27 1.45
C SER A 120 13.97 5.82 0.54
N VAL A 121 14.36 6.14 -0.70
CA VAL A 121 13.52 6.87 -1.65
C VAL A 121 13.36 6.06 -2.94
N LEU A 122 12.12 5.69 -3.26
CA LEU A 122 11.71 5.08 -4.52
C LEU A 122 10.85 6.07 -5.29
N GLU A 123 11.27 6.45 -6.49
CA GLU A 123 10.55 7.45 -7.29
C GLU A 123 10.48 7.03 -8.76
N PHE A 124 9.41 7.46 -9.43
CA PHE A 124 9.15 7.14 -10.82
C PHE A 124 8.10 8.07 -11.42
N ASP A 125 8.09 8.14 -12.75
CA ASP A 125 7.03 8.78 -13.49
C ASP A 125 5.94 7.77 -13.84
N PHE A 126 4.69 8.20 -13.87
CA PHE A 126 3.58 7.36 -14.27
C PHE A 126 2.53 8.12 -15.10
N ILE A 127 1.78 7.36 -15.90
CA ILE A 127 0.63 7.84 -16.68
C ILE A 127 -0.59 7.00 -16.27
N PRO A 128 -1.59 7.60 -15.60
CA PRO A 128 -2.81 6.90 -15.21
C PRO A 128 -3.83 6.87 -16.36
N GLN A 129 -4.53 5.75 -16.52
CA GLN A 129 -5.62 5.61 -17.50
C GLN A 129 -6.99 6.06 -16.96
N ALA A 130 -7.09 6.29 -15.65
CA ALA A 130 -8.31 6.73 -14.97
C ALA A 130 -8.06 8.04 -14.19
N ASP A 131 -9.14 8.61 -13.65
CA ASP A 131 -9.13 9.89 -12.95
C ASP A 131 -8.72 9.81 -11.47
N THR A 132 -8.38 8.61 -11.01
CA THR A 132 -8.05 8.33 -9.62
C THR A 132 -6.96 7.28 -9.56
N ILE A 133 -5.88 7.59 -8.83
CA ILE A 133 -4.89 6.59 -8.41
C ILE A 133 -5.14 6.17 -6.96
N SER A 134 -4.81 4.94 -6.62
CA SER A 134 -4.78 4.49 -5.23
C SER A 134 -3.73 3.43 -4.98
N PHE A 135 -3.42 3.18 -3.72
CA PHE A 135 -2.52 2.14 -3.25
C PHE A 135 -2.67 1.94 -1.73
N TYR A 136 -2.32 0.74 -1.26
CA TYR A 136 -2.38 0.39 0.15
C TYR A 136 -0.99 0.27 0.74
N TYR A 137 -0.85 0.72 1.99
CA TYR A 137 0.42 0.68 2.70
C TYR A 137 0.22 0.47 4.20
N VAL A 138 1.28 0.00 4.86
CA VAL A 138 1.40 -0.12 6.32
C VAL A 138 2.72 0.50 6.73
N PHE A 139 2.68 1.44 7.67
CA PHE A 139 3.86 2.01 8.32
C PHE A 139 4.15 1.24 9.61
N ALA A 140 5.41 0.91 9.88
CA ALA A 140 5.86 0.10 11.00
C ALA A 140 7.16 0.67 11.58
N SER A 141 7.40 0.47 12.87
CA SER A 141 8.60 1.00 13.54
C SER A 141 8.96 0.21 14.81
N GLU A 142 10.25 0.12 15.08
CA GLU A 142 10.84 -0.31 16.36
C GLU A 142 10.83 0.82 17.42
N GLU A 143 10.42 2.03 17.05
CA GLU A 143 10.30 3.14 18.00
C GLU A 143 9.01 3.11 18.82
N TYR A 144 8.05 2.27 18.41
CA TYR A 144 6.80 2.10 19.14
C TYR A 144 6.95 1.10 20.29
N PRO A 145 6.22 1.28 21.40
CA PRO A 145 5.56 2.51 21.84
C PRO A 145 6.48 3.45 22.64
N GLU A 146 7.74 3.08 22.87
CA GLU A 146 8.67 3.72 23.81
C GLU A 146 8.95 5.18 23.50
N PHE A 147 9.02 5.54 22.21
CA PHE A 147 9.41 6.87 21.75
C PHE A 147 8.24 7.73 21.27
N VAL A 148 7.00 7.27 21.51
CA VAL A 148 5.80 8.06 21.20
C VAL A 148 5.82 9.38 21.98
N CYS A 149 5.62 10.49 21.28
CA CYS A 149 5.72 11.88 21.73
C CYS A 149 7.15 12.35 22.07
N SER A 150 8.16 11.65 21.56
CA SER A 150 9.55 12.10 21.61
C SER A 150 9.93 12.93 20.36
N SER A 151 11.21 13.30 20.23
CA SER A 151 11.77 13.89 19.01
C SER A 151 12.07 12.88 17.90
N PHE A 152 12.03 11.58 18.22
CA PHE A 152 12.16 10.51 17.25
C PHE A 152 10.75 10.21 16.71
N ASN A 153 10.57 10.60 15.47
CA ASN A 153 9.28 10.74 14.81
C ASN A 153 9.44 10.43 13.32
N ASP A 154 9.91 9.24 13.06
CA ASP A 154 10.11 8.70 11.72
C ASP A 154 8.88 8.91 10.86
N VAL A 155 9.14 9.24 9.61
CA VAL A 155 8.12 9.75 8.70
C VAL A 155 8.17 9.06 7.37
N PHE A 156 6.98 8.86 6.84
CA PHE A 156 6.76 8.37 5.51
C PHE A 156 5.88 9.32 4.70
N ALA A 157 6.17 9.48 3.40
CA ALA A 157 5.38 10.31 2.51
C ALA A 157 5.27 9.75 1.09
N PHE A 158 4.14 10.09 0.45
CA PHE A 158 3.91 9.94 -0.97
C PHE A 158 3.75 11.29 -1.63
N LEU A 159 4.79 11.76 -2.30
CA LEU A 159 4.85 13.11 -2.84
C LEU A 159 4.46 13.09 -4.31
N LEU A 160 3.25 13.55 -4.60
CA LEU A 160 2.70 13.62 -5.95
C LEU A 160 3.01 14.98 -6.59
N THR A 161 3.52 14.95 -7.82
CA THR A 161 3.74 16.12 -8.67
C THR A 161 3.12 15.89 -10.04
N GLY A 162 2.39 16.87 -10.56
CA GLY A 162 1.67 16.76 -11.84
C GLY A 162 0.42 17.64 -11.87
N PRO A 163 -0.41 17.59 -12.94
CA PRO A 163 -1.62 18.39 -13.04
C PRO A 163 -2.61 18.14 -11.89
N ASP A 164 -3.18 19.20 -11.31
CA ASP A 164 -4.31 19.05 -10.37
C ASP A 164 -5.63 19.17 -11.15
N PRO A 165 -6.54 18.16 -11.10
CA PRO A 165 -7.86 18.27 -11.73
C PRO A 165 -8.69 19.47 -11.26
N SER A 166 -8.39 20.02 -10.08
CA SER A 166 -9.05 21.22 -9.54
C SER A 166 -8.44 22.54 -10.08
N GLY A 167 -7.41 22.45 -10.92
CA GLY A 167 -6.66 23.56 -11.50
C GLY A 167 -5.28 23.76 -10.88
N GLY A 168 -4.30 24.11 -11.71
CA GLY A 168 -2.90 24.27 -11.28
C GLY A 168 -2.12 22.95 -11.31
N MET A 169 -1.13 22.82 -10.41
CA MET A 169 -0.25 21.65 -10.32
C MET A 169 -0.15 21.18 -8.88
N TYR A 170 -0.19 19.87 -8.67
CA TYR A 170 0.43 19.27 -7.50
C TYR A 170 1.93 19.52 -7.54
N ASN A 171 2.47 19.98 -6.41
CA ASN A 171 3.89 20.17 -6.19
C ASN A 171 4.27 19.43 -4.91
N LYS A 172 4.78 18.21 -5.05
CA LYS A 172 5.13 17.31 -3.93
C LYS A 172 4.02 17.20 -2.88
N LYS A 173 2.76 17.08 -3.32
CA LYS A 173 1.61 16.93 -2.43
C LYS A 173 1.70 15.59 -1.72
N ASN A 174 1.77 15.59 -0.38
CA ASN A 174 1.73 14.34 0.38
C ASN A 174 0.32 13.72 0.32
N ILE A 175 0.22 12.49 -0.18
CA ILE A 175 -1.03 11.71 -0.23
C ILE A 175 -1.02 10.51 0.74
N ALA A 176 0.08 10.29 1.47
CA ALA A 176 0.16 9.39 2.63
C ALA A 176 -0.29 10.12 3.91
N ILE A 177 -1.60 10.26 4.05
CA ILE A 177 -2.23 10.98 5.19
C ILE A 177 -3.10 10.05 6.01
N ILE A 178 -3.28 10.39 7.29
CA ILE A 178 -4.28 9.74 8.14
C ILE A 178 -5.66 9.94 7.51
N PRO A 179 -6.50 8.89 7.37
CA PRO A 179 -7.77 9.00 6.68
C PRO A 179 -8.66 10.12 7.22
N ASN A 180 -9.20 10.93 6.31
CA ASN A 180 -10.06 12.10 6.59
C ASN A 180 -9.35 13.26 7.32
N THR A 181 -8.03 13.39 7.18
CA THR A 181 -7.25 14.48 7.79
C THR A 181 -6.24 15.06 6.80
N ASN A 182 -5.47 16.06 7.22
CA ASN A 182 -4.26 16.52 6.52
C ASN A 182 -2.97 16.15 7.28
N LEU A 183 -3.05 15.24 8.25
CA LEU A 183 -1.92 14.84 9.06
C LEU A 183 -1.10 13.78 8.31
N PRO A 184 0.24 13.90 8.28
CA PRO A 184 1.09 12.86 7.73
C PRO A 184 1.04 11.61 8.61
N VAL A 185 1.41 10.45 8.04
CA VAL A 185 1.65 9.23 8.82
C VAL A 185 3.08 9.27 9.37
N ALA A 186 3.18 9.30 10.69
CA ALA A 186 4.41 9.30 11.48
C ALA A 186 4.11 8.78 12.89
N ILE A 187 5.14 8.50 13.69
CA ILE A 187 5.01 7.98 15.07
C ILE A 187 4.14 8.90 15.94
N ASN A 188 4.36 10.21 15.87
CA ASN A 188 3.65 11.19 16.69
C ASN A 188 2.26 11.56 16.15
N THR A 189 1.75 10.86 15.12
CA THR A 189 0.40 11.05 14.58
C THR A 189 -0.46 9.77 14.59
N VAL A 190 0.12 8.58 14.44
CA VAL A 190 -0.56 7.27 14.59
C VAL A 190 0.18 6.44 15.64
N ASN A 191 -0.43 6.19 16.80
CA ASN A 191 0.24 5.63 17.98
C ASN A 191 -0.78 5.04 18.96
N PRO A 192 -0.41 4.42 20.11
CA PRO A 192 -1.36 3.74 20.98
C PRO A 192 -2.28 4.70 21.77
N GLY A 193 -2.17 6.02 21.59
CA GLY A 193 -3.03 7.02 22.23
C GLY A 193 -2.49 7.52 23.58
N TYR A 194 -1.26 7.18 23.92
CA TYR A 194 -0.55 7.69 25.10
C TYR A 194 0.94 7.90 24.78
N PRO A 195 1.62 8.84 25.46
CA PRO A 195 3.06 9.05 25.30
C PRO A 195 3.86 7.87 25.86
N GLY A 196 5.03 7.61 25.27
CA GLY A 196 6.00 6.66 25.78
C GLY A 196 6.54 7.04 27.17
N SER A 197 7.14 6.08 27.86
CA SER A 197 7.62 6.27 29.23
C SER A 197 8.72 7.33 29.29
N GLY A 198 8.43 8.48 29.90
CA GLY A 198 9.36 9.60 30.01
C GLY A 198 9.04 10.79 29.10
N TYR A 199 8.04 10.66 28.23
CA TYR A 199 7.58 11.72 27.35
C TYR A 199 6.23 12.29 27.80
N SER A 200 5.88 13.44 27.24
CA SER A 200 4.64 14.16 27.53
C SER A 200 3.76 14.14 26.29
N ALA A 201 2.44 14.09 26.48
CA ALA A 201 1.46 14.20 25.38
C ALA A 201 1.66 15.46 24.53
N SER A 202 2.26 16.53 25.09
CA SER A 202 2.60 17.76 24.36
C SER A 202 3.67 17.59 23.29
N GLY A 203 4.44 16.50 23.32
CA GLY A 203 5.43 16.19 22.29
C GLY A 203 4.83 15.55 21.03
N CYS A 204 3.60 15.01 21.12
CA CYS A 204 2.91 14.46 19.96
C CYS A 204 2.18 15.54 19.17
N THR A 205 2.08 15.33 17.86
CA THR A 205 1.14 16.07 17.01
C THR A 205 -0.29 15.61 17.26
N SER A 206 -0.52 14.31 17.46
CA SER A 206 -1.83 13.76 17.81
C SER A 206 -1.71 12.43 18.56
N LEU A 207 -2.62 12.21 19.51
CA LEU A 207 -2.86 10.91 20.17
C LEU A 207 -4.24 10.34 19.82
N ALA A 208 -4.96 10.96 18.88
CA ALA A 208 -6.38 10.70 18.64
C ALA A 208 -6.69 9.57 17.64
N TYR A 209 -5.65 8.95 17.04
CA TYR A 209 -5.79 8.04 15.91
C TYR A 209 -5.35 6.61 16.20
N SER A 210 -5.44 6.19 17.47
CA SER A 210 -5.02 4.86 17.92
C SER A 210 -5.82 3.72 17.30
N GLN A 211 -7.00 3.98 16.71
CA GLN A 211 -7.73 2.96 15.93
C GLN A 211 -6.96 2.48 14.68
N TYR A 212 -5.97 3.24 14.22
CA TYR A 212 -5.12 2.83 13.10
C TYR A 212 -3.83 2.18 13.56
N TYR A 213 -3.53 2.12 14.86
CA TYR A 213 -2.32 1.53 15.42
C TYR A 213 -2.57 0.08 15.86
N VAL A 214 -1.57 -0.76 15.63
CA VAL A 214 -1.51 -2.16 16.05
C VAL A 214 -0.23 -2.37 16.84
N ASP A 215 -0.39 -2.84 18.08
CA ASP A 215 0.71 -3.31 18.92
C ASP A 215 1.16 -4.70 18.43
N ASN A 216 2.47 -4.85 18.22
CA ASN A 216 3.10 -6.08 17.77
C ASN A 216 4.09 -6.66 18.80
N THR A 217 3.99 -6.27 20.07
CA THR A 217 4.80 -6.83 21.15
C THR A 217 4.71 -8.36 21.17
N GLY A 218 5.83 -9.05 20.93
CA GLY A 218 5.88 -10.51 20.88
C GLY A 218 5.23 -11.13 19.63
N GLY A 219 5.00 -10.33 18.59
CA GLY A 219 4.50 -10.77 17.29
C GLY A 219 5.38 -11.86 16.66
N GLN A 220 4.76 -12.74 15.87
CA GLN A 220 5.46 -13.92 15.35
C GLN A 220 5.93 -13.77 13.89
N THR A 221 5.38 -12.81 13.16
CA THR A 221 5.51 -12.75 11.69
C THR A 221 6.38 -11.62 11.19
N ILE A 222 6.46 -10.50 11.92
CA ILE A 222 7.33 -9.36 11.61
C ILE A 222 8.04 -8.90 12.89
N GLN A 223 9.16 -8.20 12.73
CA GLN A 223 9.99 -7.70 13.83
C GLN A 223 9.45 -6.42 14.47
N PHE A 224 9.02 -5.42 13.69
CA PHE A 224 8.58 -4.10 14.18
C PHE A 224 7.66 -4.13 15.40
N ASP A 225 7.96 -3.34 16.44
CA ASP A 225 7.19 -3.30 17.69
C ASP A 225 5.76 -2.77 17.55
N GLY A 226 5.52 -1.89 16.58
CA GLY A 226 4.18 -1.42 16.25
C GLY A 226 4.03 -1.08 14.77
N PHE A 227 2.81 -1.13 14.27
CA PHE A 227 2.50 -0.79 12.88
C PHE A 227 1.08 -0.28 12.71
N THR A 228 0.78 0.30 11.55
CA THR A 228 -0.57 0.74 11.22
C THR A 228 -1.40 -0.40 10.64
N VAL A 229 -2.72 -0.36 10.80
CA VAL A 229 -3.60 -1.13 9.90
C VAL A 229 -3.33 -0.72 8.44
N PRO A 230 -3.70 -1.53 7.43
CA PRO A 230 -3.62 -1.12 6.04
C PRO A 230 -4.35 0.22 5.80
N LEU A 231 -3.58 1.23 5.41
CA LEU A 231 -4.08 2.56 5.04
C LEU A 231 -4.12 2.68 3.52
N LYS A 232 -5.11 3.44 3.01
CA LYS A 232 -5.25 3.71 1.58
C LYS A 232 -4.82 5.14 1.28
N ALA A 233 -3.81 5.30 0.44
CA ALA A 233 -3.50 6.56 -0.21
C ALA A 233 -4.26 6.63 -1.54
N PHE A 234 -4.80 7.80 -1.88
CA PHE A 234 -5.41 8.04 -3.17
C PHE A 234 -5.30 9.52 -3.57
N ALA A 235 -5.39 9.78 -4.88
CA ALA A 235 -5.45 11.13 -5.41
C ALA A 235 -6.28 11.15 -6.70
N HIS A 236 -7.02 12.23 -6.90
CA HIS A 236 -7.60 12.54 -8.20
C HIS A 236 -6.50 13.02 -9.14
N VAL A 237 -6.55 12.54 -10.38
CA VAL A 237 -5.58 12.82 -11.43
C VAL A 237 -6.31 13.06 -12.74
N VAL A 238 -5.65 13.73 -13.68
CA VAL A 238 -6.09 13.85 -15.06
C VAL A 238 -5.61 12.61 -15.82
N PRO A 239 -6.52 11.80 -16.41
CA PRO A 239 -6.13 10.65 -17.21
C PRO A 239 -5.18 11.02 -18.35
N CYS A 240 -4.27 10.11 -18.69
CA CYS A 240 -3.30 10.22 -19.79
C CYS A 240 -2.27 11.36 -19.65
N GLU A 241 -2.23 12.05 -18.51
CA GLU A 241 -1.18 13.03 -18.19
C GLU A 241 -0.02 12.39 -17.42
N THR A 242 1.16 12.99 -17.54
CA THR A 242 2.35 12.52 -16.82
C THR A 242 2.36 13.07 -15.39
N TYR A 243 2.59 12.17 -14.44
CA TYR A 243 2.84 12.49 -13.04
C TYR A 243 4.19 11.93 -12.61
N HIS A 244 4.76 12.56 -11.59
CA HIS A 244 5.90 12.05 -10.86
C HIS A 244 5.47 11.73 -9.43
N ILE A 245 5.83 10.56 -8.93
CA ILE A 245 5.59 10.16 -7.54
C ILE A 245 6.89 9.74 -6.87
N LYS A 246 7.09 10.27 -5.67
CA LYS A 246 8.20 9.92 -4.78
C LYS A 246 7.64 9.28 -3.51
N LEU A 247 8.08 8.05 -3.24
CA LEU A 247 7.79 7.29 -2.03
C LEU A 247 9.04 7.34 -1.15
N ALA A 248 8.96 7.94 0.03
CA ALA A 248 10.13 8.18 0.87
C ALA A 248 9.84 7.88 2.33
N ILE A 249 10.76 7.16 2.98
CA ILE A 249 10.81 6.94 4.43
C ILE A 249 12.18 7.37 4.95
N ALA A 250 12.24 7.94 6.15
CA ALA A 250 13.49 8.35 6.81
C ALA A 250 13.33 8.42 8.33
N ASP A 251 14.44 8.23 9.04
CA ASP A 251 14.51 8.40 10.48
C ASP A 251 14.51 9.87 10.85
N ALA A 252 13.86 10.24 11.95
CA ALA A 252 13.82 11.62 12.42
C ALA A 252 14.77 11.83 13.60
N THR A 253 15.59 12.89 13.53
CA THR A 253 16.56 13.27 14.57
C THR A 253 17.75 12.31 14.72
N ASP A 254 17.53 11.02 14.96
CA ASP A 254 18.60 10.00 15.02
C ASP A 254 18.46 8.94 13.91
N HIS A 255 19.19 7.82 14.04
CA HIS A 255 19.25 6.69 13.10
C HIS A 255 19.36 5.36 13.86
N SER A 256 18.86 5.32 15.10
CA SER A 256 19.16 4.22 16.04
C SER A 256 18.23 3.02 15.89
N TYR A 257 17.00 3.26 15.45
CA TYR A 257 15.94 2.25 15.34
C TYR A 257 15.30 2.34 13.97
N ASP A 258 15.01 1.17 13.40
CA ASP A 258 14.56 1.12 12.02
C ASP A 258 13.03 1.26 11.95
N SER A 259 12.59 2.02 10.96
CA SER A 259 11.21 2.09 10.51
C SER A 259 11.05 1.48 9.12
N GLY A 260 9.83 1.04 8.80
CA GLY A 260 9.51 0.38 7.55
C GLY A 260 8.15 0.75 7.00
N VAL A 261 8.02 0.71 5.68
CA VAL A 261 6.75 0.83 4.98
C VAL A 261 6.55 -0.33 4.01
N PHE A 262 5.48 -1.06 4.23
CA PHE A 262 5.03 -2.15 3.38
C PHE A 262 4.00 -1.61 2.39
N LEU A 263 4.29 -1.74 1.10
CA LEU A 263 3.41 -1.32 0.00
C LEU A 263 2.80 -2.57 -0.63
N GLN A 264 1.47 -2.67 -0.65
CA GLN A 264 0.80 -3.86 -1.15
C GLN A 264 1.05 -4.07 -2.65
N ALA A 265 1.41 -5.29 -3.04
CA ALA A 265 1.57 -5.67 -4.44
C ALA A 265 0.31 -5.38 -5.27
N GLY A 266 0.49 -4.89 -6.49
CA GLY A 266 -0.58 -4.57 -7.44
C GLY A 266 -1.52 -3.45 -7.00
N SER A 267 -1.28 -2.80 -5.86
CA SER A 267 -2.22 -1.84 -5.31
C SER A 267 -2.13 -0.47 -5.99
N PHE A 268 -0.96 -0.10 -6.54
CA PHE A 268 -0.78 1.17 -7.26
C PHE A 268 -1.47 1.12 -8.62
N SER A 269 -2.73 1.51 -8.64
CA SER A 269 -3.64 1.30 -9.77
C SER A 269 -4.46 2.54 -10.09
N ALA A 270 -4.87 2.66 -11.36
CA ALA A 270 -5.84 3.62 -11.85
C ALA A 270 -6.98 2.86 -12.53
N ASN A 271 -7.85 2.27 -11.72
CA ASN A 271 -8.94 1.44 -12.21
C ASN A 271 -10.03 2.33 -12.84
N SER A 272 -10.27 2.15 -14.13
CA SER A 272 -11.46 2.66 -14.82
C SER A 272 -12.43 1.51 -15.12
N TYR A 273 -13.72 1.84 -15.29
CA TYR A 273 -14.67 0.93 -15.91
C TYR A 273 -14.35 0.85 -17.41
N ASP A 274 -14.18 -0.36 -17.95
CA ASP A 274 -14.09 -0.56 -19.40
C ASP A 274 -15.52 -0.59 -19.98
N ILE A 275 -15.84 0.36 -20.86
CA ILE A 275 -17.12 0.42 -21.56
C ILE A 275 -16.86 -0.11 -22.97
N GLN A 276 -17.18 -1.39 -23.20
CA GLN A 276 -17.11 -2.00 -24.51
C GLN A 276 -18.50 -1.89 -25.19
N MET A 277 -18.53 -1.31 -26.39
CA MET A 277 -19.73 -1.27 -27.24
C MET A 277 -19.68 -2.44 -28.21
N GLU A 278 -20.62 -3.39 -28.09
CA GLU A 278 -20.71 -4.52 -29.00
C GLU A 278 -21.91 -4.37 -29.94
N ASN A 279 -21.70 -4.62 -31.24
CA ASN A 279 -22.78 -4.65 -32.22
C ASN A 279 -23.43 -6.03 -32.21
N ILE A 280 -24.70 -6.10 -31.82
CA ILE A 280 -25.49 -7.33 -31.88
C ILE A 280 -26.36 -7.31 -33.14
N ASN A 281 -26.23 -8.36 -33.95
CA ASN A 281 -27.19 -8.64 -35.02
C ASN A 281 -28.34 -9.47 -34.42
N ILE A 282 -29.49 -8.85 -34.14
CA ILE A 282 -30.67 -9.59 -33.65
C ILE A 282 -31.58 -9.89 -34.85
N SER A 283 -31.93 -11.16 -35.05
CA SER A 283 -32.74 -11.66 -36.19
C SER A 283 -34.25 -11.66 -35.92
N GLU A 284 -34.77 -10.81 -35.03
CA GLU A 284 -36.19 -10.81 -34.65
C GLU A 284 -36.87 -9.46 -34.89
N SER A 285 -38.14 -9.51 -35.29
CA SER A 285 -38.99 -8.36 -35.61
C SER A 285 -39.46 -7.64 -34.34
N ILE A 286 -39.10 -6.37 -34.18
CA ILE A 286 -39.50 -5.53 -33.05
C ILE A 286 -40.87 -4.85 -33.34
N PRO A 287 -41.77 -4.71 -32.33
CA PRO A 287 -43.08 -4.06 -32.50
C PRO A 287 -43.01 -2.57 -32.90
N ASP A 288 -44.01 -2.10 -33.63
CA ASP A 288 -44.09 -0.78 -34.30
C ASP A 288 -43.98 0.48 -33.41
N ASN A 289 -43.75 0.37 -32.10
CA ASN A 289 -43.80 1.51 -31.16
C ASN A 289 -42.61 1.62 -30.20
N SER A 290 -41.48 1.00 -30.53
CA SER A 290 -40.20 1.15 -29.82
C SER A 290 -39.38 2.34 -30.35
N ILE A 291 -38.77 3.11 -29.45
CA ILE A 291 -37.74 4.11 -29.78
C ILE A 291 -36.41 3.36 -29.96
N ILE A 292 -35.71 3.65 -31.07
CA ILE A 292 -34.45 2.98 -31.45
C ILE A 292 -33.32 4.00 -31.44
N GLU A 293 -32.22 3.69 -30.76
CA GLU A 293 -30.98 4.46 -30.79
C GLU A 293 -29.83 3.54 -31.27
N GLY A 294 -29.20 3.89 -32.40
CA GLY A 294 -28.18 3.08 -33.07
C GLY A 294 -28.03 3.47 -34.56
N LEU A 295 -26.79 3.49 -35.06
CA LEU A 295 -26.48 3.83 -36.46
C LEU A 295 -26.65 2.59 -37.36
N ASN A 296 -27.59 2.73 -38.31
CA ASN A 296 -27.89 1.89 -39.48
C ASN A 296 -28.71 0.60 -39.31
N CYS A 297 -29.71 0.52 -40.20
CA CYS A 297 -30.49 -0.62 -40.67
C CYS A 297 -29.97 -2.02 -40.28
N GLY A 298 -30.47 -2.55 -39.15
CA GLY A 298 -30.40 -3.99 -38.83
C GLY A 298 -29.40 -4.40 -37.75
N SER A 299 -28.64 -3.46 -37.19
CA SER A 299 -27.69 -3.72 -36.09
C SER A 299 -28.10 -2.95 -34.83
N TYR A 300 -28.03 -3.61 -33.67
CA TYR A 300 -28.28 -3.01 -32.36
C TYR A 300 -26.95 -2.75 -31.67
N THR A 301 -26.79 -1.62 -31.01
CA THR A 301 -25.63 -1.36 -30.14
C THR A 301 -26.00 -1.74 -28.72
N GLN A 302 -25.34 -2.76 -28.15
CA GLN A 302 -25.43 -3.05 -26.72
C GLN A 302 -24.30 -2.32 -26.00
N ILE A 303 -24.64 -1.59 -24.95
CA ILE A 303 -23.66 -1.05 -24.00
C ILE A 303 -23.43 -2.13 -22.94
N CYS A 304 -22.28 -2.78 -22.98
CA CYS A 304 -21.89 -3.79 -22.01
C CYS A 304 -20.98 -3.17 -20.95
N PHE A 305 -21.32 -3.40 -19.68
CA PHE A 305 -20.46 -3.06 -18.55
C PHE A 305 -19.82 -4.35 -18.04
N THR A 306 -18.52 -4.48 -18.22
CA THR A 306 -17.75 -5.59 -17.65
C THR A 306 -16.99 -5.09 -16.43
N ARG A 307 -17.15 -5.78 -15.30
CA ARG A 307 -16.28 -5.59 -14.14
C ARG A 307 -15.06 -6.49 -14.29
N SER A 308 -13.88 -5.92 -14.12
CA SER A 308 -12.60 -6.65 -14.22
C SER A 308 -12.08 -7.17 -12.88
N PHE A 309 -12.91 -7.20 -11.83
CA PHE A 309 -12.51 -7.56 -10.45
C PHE A 309 -13.64 -8.22 -9.63
N ASP A 310 -13.27 -8.84 -8.50
CA ASP A 310 -14.11 -9.71 -7.66
C ASP A 310 -15.11 -8.98 -6.73
N ILE A 311 -16.25 -9.62 -6.45
CA ILE A 311 -17.56 -9.00 -6.14
C ILE A 311 -17.93 -8.79 -4.65
N ASN A 312 -17.01 -8.42 -3.76
CA ASN A 312 -17.32 -8.35 -2.31
C ASN A 312 -17.95 -7.03 -1.80
N THR A 313 -18.19 -6.04 -2.67
CA THR A 313 -18.80 -4.75 -2.27
C THR A 313 -19.87 -4.27 -3.26
N ASN A 314 -20.92 -3.62 -2.73
CA ASN A 314 -21.93 -2.95 -3.55
C ASN A 314 -21.37 -1.64 -4.10
N ASP A 315 -21.45 -1.45 -5.42
CA ASP A 315 -21.07 -0.21 -6.11
C ASP A 315 -22.24 0.34 -6.93
N THR A 316 -22.35 1.67 -6.99
CA THR A 316 -23.37 2.38 -7.78
C THR A 316 -22.71 3.09 -8.96
N LEU A 317 -23.10 2.70 -10.19
CA LEU A 317 -22.72 3.39 -11.42
C LEU A 317 -23.91 4.24 -11.88
N THR A 318 -23.75 5.56 -11.92
CA THR A 318 -24.76 6.48 -12.45
C THR A 318 -24.42 6.83 -13.90
N ILE A 319 -25.35 6.58 -14.81
CA ILE A 319 -25.18 6.84 -16.25
C ILE A 319 -26.17 7.90 -16.68
N PHE A 320 -25.67 8.92 -17.37
CA PHE A 320 -26.50 9.92 -18.04
C PHE A 320 -26.45 9.65 -19.54
N LEU A 321 -27.61 9.31 -20.12
CA LEU A 321 -27.79 9.18 -21.56
C LEU A 321 -28.56 10.42 -22.05
N ASP A 322 -28.02 11.09 -23.06
CA ASP A 322 -28.63 12.23 -23.77
C ASP A 322 -28.69 11.89 -25.27
N GLY A 323 -29.71 12.38 -25.98
CA GLY A 323 -29.88 12.22 -27.41
C GLY A 323 -30.68 13.37 -28.02
N THR A 324 -30.38 13.71 -29.28
CA THR A 324 -31.14 14.72 -30.05
C THR A 324 -31.95 14.05 -31.16
N ARG A 325 -33.26 14.32 -31.21
CA ARG A 325 -34.14 13.83 -32.28
C ARG A 325 -34.14 14.80 -33.46
N ASN A 326 -33.56 14.40 -34.59
CA ASN A 326 -33.77 15.12 -35.86
C ASN A 326 -35.13 14.74 -36.46
N LYS A 327 -36.03 15.71 -36.61
CA LYS A 327 -37.25 15.56 -37.42
C LYS A 327 -36.82 15.35 -38.87
N ARG A 328 -37.12 14.18 -39.46
CA ARG A 328 -37.07 14.02 -40.91
C ARG A 328 -38.16 14.91 -41.54
N SER A 329 -37.75 15.69 -42.53
CA SER A 329 -38.62 16.40 -43.48
C SER A 329 -39.44 15.42 -44.32
#